data_AF-A0A1J5HFL2-F1
#
_entry.id   AF-A0A1J5HFL2-F1
#
_cell.length_a   1.000
_cell.length_b   1.000
_cell.length_c   1.000
_cell.angle_alpha   90.00
_cell.angle_beta   90.00
_cell.angle_gamma   90.00
#
_symmetry.space_group_name_H-M   'P 1'
#
loop_
_entity.id
_entity.type
_entity.pdbx_description
1 polymer ?
#
loop_
_entity_poly.entity_id
_entity_poly.type
_entity_poly.pdbx_seq_one_letter_code
_entity_poly.pdbx_strand_id
1 'polypeptide(L)'
;MLFVKPAKILSIVIGVLISFLIIFMGFRLMQKVFTRAADTVPRDVVVSEVTGNSVKVGWSTDIESQGVIEYGTSPTALNFYAPEASRTKIHLVDLTLLSPNTTYYFQIRIGDSKADNGGVPWTFSTKTNTNTQQTIIPTSAVVPTISTLVTPTIAEGQPTAIPTQSVSIPNTDSSTVLTCGETDCVKICEKIRAGTGCELNDFYSSKDSCLSKVKLDDCSLK
;
A
#
# COMPACT_ATOMS: atom_id res chain seq x y z
N MET A 1 -57.34 -30.23 -28.35
CA MET A 1 -56.51 -29.44 -29.29
C MET A 1 -57.32 -28.22 -29.73
N LEU A 2 -57.17 -27.07 -29.06
CA LEU A 2 -57.95 -25.88 -29.39
C LEU A 2 -57.39 -25.29 -30.70
N PHE A 3 -58.15 -25.39 -31.79
CA PHE A 3 -57.85 -24.74 -33.07
C PHE A 3 -58.02 -23.23 -32.92
N VAL A 4 -57.00 -22.58 -32.38
CA VAL A 4 -56.94 -21.12 -32.31
C VAL A 4 -56.75 -20.61 -33.74
N LYS A 5 -57.75 -19.85 -34.24
CA LYS A 5 -57.72 -19.29 -35.60
C LYS A 5 -56.40 -18.54 -35.85
N PRO A 6 -55.77 -18.65 -37.04
CA PRO A 6 -54.45 -18.06 -37.31
C PRO A 6 -54.38 -16.55 -37.03
N ALA A 7 -55.50 -15.83 -37.22
CA ALA A 7 -55.63 -14.41 -36.88
C ALA A 7 -55.44 -14.10 -35.38
N LYS A 8 -55.80 -15.02 -34.49
CA LYS A 8 -55.64 -14.86 -33.03
C LYS A 8 -54.19 -15.09 -32.59
N ILE A 9 -53.47 -15.99 -33.25
CA ILE A 9 -52.05 -16.26 -32.97
C ILE A 9 -51.19 -15.06 -33.37
N LEU A 10 -51.49 -14.44 -34.52
CA LEU A 10 -50.79 -13.24 -34.99
C LEU A 10 -50.91 -12.07 -33.99
N SER A 11 -52.09 -11.87 -33.42
CA SER A 11 -52.32 -10.85 -32.40
C SER A 11 -51.54 -11.11 -31.11
N ILE A 12 -51.39 -12.37 -30.69
CA ILE A 12 -50.61 -12.75 -29.50
C ILE A 12 -49.12 -12.48 -29.73
N VAL A 13 -48.58 -12.85 -30.90
CA VAL A 13 -47.17 -12.64 -31.23
C VAL A 13 -46.82 -11.15 -31.29
N ILE A 14 -47.66 -10.34 -31.93
CA ILE A 14 -47.48 -8.88 -31.99
C ILE A 14 -47.55 -8.27 -30.58
N GLY A 15 -48.50 -8.71 -29.75
CA GLY A 15 -48.61 -8.24 -28.37
C GLY A 15 -47.38 -8.58 -27.51
N VAL A 16 -46.84 -9.78 -27.65
CA VAL A 16 -45.61 -10.20 -26.95
C VAL A 16 -44.40 -9.38 -27.41
N LEU A 17 -44.27 -9.12 -28.71
CA LEU A 17 -43.18 -8.31 -29.25
C LEU A 17 -43.25 -6.85 -28.78
N ILE A 18 -44.45 -6.26 -28.76
CA ILE A 18 -44.66 -4.89 -28.24
C ILE A 18 -44.38 -4.82 -26.75
N SER A 19 -44.83 -5.82 -25.98
CA SER A 19 -44.56 -5.90 -24.53
C SER A 19 -43.06 -6.02 -24.25
N PHE A 20 -42.35 -6.86 -25.00
CA PHE A 20 -40.90 -6.99 -24.87
C PHE A 20 -40.16 -5.70 -25.24
N LEU A 21 -40.62 -4.97 -26.26
CA LEU A 21 -40.06 -3.66 -26.63
C LEU A 21 -40.27 -2.62 -25.53
N ILE A 22 -41.47 -2.55 -24.94
CA ILE A 22 -41.78 -1.61 -23.85
C ILE A 22 -40.99 -1.95 -22.60
N ILE A 23 -40.86 -3.22 -22.24
CA ILE A 23 -40.04 -3.67 -21.11
C ILE A 23 -38.57 -3.39 -21.38
N PHE A 24 -38.07 -3.66 -22.59
CA PHE A 24 -36.69 -3.38 -22.96
C PHE A 24 -36.41 -1.87 -22.94
N MET A 25 -37.26 -1.05 -23.54
CA MET A 25 -37.13 0.41 -23.54
C MET A 25 -37.31 0.99 -22.13
N GLY A 26 -38.26 0.47 -21.35
CA GLY A 26 -38.47 0.81 -19.95
C GLY A 26 -37.28 0.43 -19.08
N PHE A 27 -36.69 -0.75 -19.28
CA PHE A 27 -35.47 -1.18 -18.60
C PHE A 27 -34.28 -0.32 -19.02
N ARG A 28 -34.16 0.05 -20.30
CA ARG A 28 -33.14 1.00 -20.79
C ARG A 28 -33.28 2.40 -20.20
N LEU A 29 -34.50 2.84 -19.91
CA LEU A 29 -34.76 4.10 -19.21
C LEU A 29 -34.52 3.97 -17.71
N MET A 30 -34.93 2.86 -17.08
CA MET A 30 -34.75 2.60 -15.65
C MET A 30 -33.28 2.37 -15.27
N GLN A 31 -32.47 1.80 -16.18
CA GLN A 31 -31.02 1.65 -16.03
C GLN A 31 -30.31 3.00 -15.77
N LYS A 32 -30.91 4.13 -16.15
CA LYS A 32 -30.36 5.48 -15.91
C LYS A 32 -30.84 6.14 -14.62
N VAL A 33 -31.71 5.50 -13.82
CA VAL A 33 -32.42 6.13 -12.68
C VAL A 33 -31.91 5.66 -11.32
N PHE A 34 -30.74 5.01 -11.24
CA PHE A 34 -29.99 4.94 -9.97
C PHE A 34 -29.27 6.26 -9.69
N THR A 35 -30.00 7.37 -9.73
CA THR A 35 -29.46 8.69 -9.40
C THR A 35 -29.38 8.79 -7.88
N ARG A 36 -28.16 8.68 -7.34
CA ARG A 36 -27.88 9.09 -5.97
C ARG A 36 -27.97 10.62 -5.88
N ALA A 37 -28.38 11.14 -4.72
CA ALA A 37 -28.25 12.57 -4.46
C ALA A 37 -26.77 12.95 -4.53
N ALA A 38 -26.46 14.07 -5.19
CA ALA A 38 -25.10 14.56 -5.26
C ALA A 38 -24.62 14.95 -3.85
N ASP A 39 -23.44 14.48 -3.47
CA ASP A 39 -22.82 14.76 -2.17
C ASP A 39 -21.34 15.11 -2.31
N THR A 40 -20.71 15.44 -1.19
CA THR A 40 -19.26 15.67 -1.09
C THR A 40 -18.52 14.43 -0.58
N VAL A 41 -19.10 13.24 -0.68
CA VAL A 41 -18.47 12.02 -0.19
C VAL A 41 -17.40 11.58 -1.20
N PRO A 42 -16.14 11.39 -0.78
CA PRO A 42 -15.09 10.88 -1.65
C PRO A 42 -15.47 9.53 -2.27
N ARG A 43 -15.31 9.42 -3.58
CA ARG A 43 -15.50 8.19 -4.38
C ARG A 43 -14.22 7.88 -5.14
N ASP A 44 -14.06 6.61 -5.51
CA ASP A 44 -12.95 6.14 -6.34
C ASP A 44 -11.58 6.60 -5.82
N VAL A 45 -11.35 6.40 -4.51
CA VAL A 45 -10.08 6.76 -3.86
C VAL A 45 -8.97 5.88 -4.42
N VAL A 46 -7.96 6.53 -5.01
CA VAL A 46 -6.82 5.88 -5.66
C VAL A 46 -5.53 6.44 -5.09
N VAL A 47 -4.60 5.54 -4.76
CA VAL A 47 -3.23 5.87 -4.40
C VAL A 47 -2.33 5.58 -5.60
N SER A 48 -1.55 6.56 -6.04
CA SER A 48 -0.68 6.46 -7.21
C SER A 48 0.67 7.13 -6.98
N GLU A 49 1.60 6.92 -7.92
CA GLU A 49 2.94 7.53 -7.90
C GLU A 49 3.69 7.38 -6.56
N VAL A 50 3.58 6.21 -5.91
CA VAL A 50 4.25 5.93 -4.64
C VAL A 50 5.77 5.91 -4.86
N THR A 51 6.49 6.80 -4.17
CA THR A 51 7.96 6.86 -4.13
C THR A 51 8.45 6.55 -2.71
N GLY A 52 9.75 6.77 -2.45
CA GLY A 52 10.30 6.63 -1.10
C GLY A 52 9.96 7.78 -0.16
N ASN A 53 9.52 8.93 -0.67
CA ASN A 53 9.24 10.10 0.14
C ASN A 53 7.97 10.86 -0.26
N SER A 54 7.23 10.34 -1.24
CA SER A 54 6.00 10.95 -1.70
C SER A 54 4.99 9.92 -2.20
N VAL A 55 3.73 10.33 -2.24
CA VAL A 55 2.63 9.61 -2.87
C VAL A 55 1.57 10.59 -3.34
N LYS A 56 0.80 10.21 -4.35
CA LYS A 56 -0.38 10.95 -4.77
C LYS A 56 -1.64 10.20 -4.36
N VAL A 57 -2.60 10.94 -3.84
CA VAL A 57 -3.92 10.42 -3.50
C VAL A 57 -4.96 11.19 -4.29
N GLY A 58 -5.75 10.48 -5.08
CA GLY A 58 -6.83 11.04 -5.88
C GLY A 58 -8.17 10.47 -5.51
N TRP A 59 -9.22 11.25 -5.68
CA TRP A 59 -10.63 10.84 -5.50
C TRP A 59 -11.55 11.76 -6.30
N SER A 60 -12.84 11.43 -6.35
CA SER A 60 -13.87 12.27 -6.96
C SER A 60 -15.02 12.56 -6.00
N THR A 61 -15.71 13.69 -6.22
CA THR A 61 -16.96 14.04 -5.54
C THR A 61 -18.01 14.53 -6.54
N ASP A 62 -19.29 14.39 -6.21
CA ASP A 62 -20.37 14.79 -7.12
C ASP A 62 -20.53 16.33 -7.18
N ILE A 63 -20.20 17.00 -6.08
CA ILE A 63 -20.22 18.46 -5.90
C ILE A 63 -18.79 18.98 -5.72
N GLU A 64 -18.53 20.19 -6.22
CA GLU A 64 -17.26 20.88 -6.00
C GLU A 64 -16.97 21.07 -4.52
N SER A 65 -15.89 20.47 -4.05
CA SER A 65 -15.49 20.45 -2.65
C SER A 65 -13.97 20.67 -2.52
N GLN A 66 -13.49 20.86 -1.30
CA GLN A 66 -12.06 20.95 -1.03
C GLN A 66 -11.76 20.03 0.14
N GLY A 67 -10.83 19.09 -0.07
CA GLY A 67 -10.47 18.09 0.92
C GLY A 67 -9.20 18.43 1.69
N VAL A 68 -9.06 17.75 2.83
CA VAL A 68 -7.81 17.65 3.57
C VAL A 68 -7.55 16.18 3.82
N ILE A 69 -6.38 15.70 3.42
CA ILE A 69 -5.94 14.35 3.79
C ILE A 69 -5.35 14.42 5.19
N GLU A 70 -5.95 13.68 6.12
CA GLU A 70 -5.38 13.45 7.46
C GLU A 70 -4.65 12.11 7.41
N TYR A 71 -3.37 12.08 7.78
CA TYR A 71 -2.54 10.87 7.65
C TYR A 71 -1.58 10.69 8.84
N GLY A 72 -1.08 9.47 8.99
CA GLY A 72 -0.17 9.10 10.09
C GLY A 72 0.39 7.69 9.94
N THR A 73 1.33 7.32 10.80
CA THR A 73 1.92 5.97 10.84
C THR A 73 1.15 5.01 11.76
N SER A 74 0.09 5.51 12.42
CA SER A 74 -0.83 4.74 13.23
C SER A 74 -2.27 4.90 12.70
N PRO A 75 -3.06 3.82 12.61
CA PRO A 75 -4.44 3.89 12.13
C PRO A 75 -5.35 4.71 13.04
N THR A 76 -4.99 4.91 14.31
CA THR A 76 -5.80 5.68 15.26
C THR A 76 -5.27 7.09 15.51
N ALA A 77 -4.11 7.45 14.95
CA ALA A 77 -3.46 8.73 15.18
C ALA A 77 -2.97 9.33 13.86
N LEU A 78 -3.88 10.03 13.19
CA LEU A 78 -3.64 10.73 11.92
C LEU A 78 -3.26 12.18 12.18
N ASN A 79 -2.02 12.38 12.65
CA ASN A 79 -1.55 13.66 13.18
C ASN A 79 -1.02 14.63 12.13
N PHE A 80 -0.90 14.20 10.86
CA PHE A 80 -0.43 15.02 9.75
C PHE A 80 -1.59 15.40 8.83
N TYR A 81 -1.46 16.55 8.17
CA TYR A 81 -2.51 17.14 7.34
C TYR A 81 -1.93 17.62 6.01
N ALA A 82 -2.58 17.26 4.92
CA ALA A 82 -2.27 17.73 3.58
C ALA A 82 -3.54 18.35 2.95
N PRO A 83 -3.72 19.68 3.02
CA PRO A 83 -4.87 20.34 2.43
C PRO A 83 -4.73 20.37 0.90
N GLU A 84 -5.85 20.20 0.21
CA GLU A 84 -5.92 20.40 -1.22
C GLU A 84 -5.78 21.88 -1.58
N ALA A 85 -5.13 22.18 -2.72
CA ALA A 85 -4.83 23.55 -3.12
C ALA A 85 -6.06 24.37 -3.55
N SER A 86 -7.06 23.71 -4.15
CA SER A 86 -8.24 24.38 -4.69
C SER A 86 -9.48 23.49 -4.61
N ARG A 87 -10.65 24.12 -4.72
CA ARG A 87 -11.94 23.41 -4.77
C ARG A 87 -12.15 22.82 -6.18
N THR A 88 -12.51 21.55 -6.26
CA THR A 88 -12.71 20.79 -7.51
C THR A 88 -13.67 19.61 -7.28
N LYS A 89 -14.02 18.89 -8.36
CA LYS A 89 -14.72 17.59 -8.29
C LYS A 89 -13.78 16.40 -8.48
N ILE A 90 -12.65 16.63 -9.13
CA ILE A 90 -11.59 15.64 -9.35
C ILE A 90 -10.40 16.12 -8.53
N HIS A 91 -10.13 15.39 -7.47
CA HIS A 91 -9.17 15.78 -6.45
C HIS A 91 -7.86 15.03 -6.64
N LEU A 92 -6.76 15.72 -6.36
CA LEU A 92 -5.43 15.14 -6.36
C LEU A 92 -4.57 15.88 -5.34
N VAL A 93 -4.06 15.15 -4.35
CA VAL A 93 -3.22 15.70 -3.29
C VAL A 93 -1.92 14.94 -3.23
N ASP A 94 -0.82 15.70 -3.26
CA ASP A 94 0.54 15.19 -3.13
C ASP A 94 0.93 15.17 -1.65
N LEU A 95 1.18 13.98 -1.10
CA LEU A 95 1.82 13.83 0.20
C LEU A 95 3.32 13.75 -0.03
N THR A 96 4.09 14.61 0.63
CA THR A 96 5.55 14.71 0.47
C THR A 96 6.24 14.62 1.83
N LEU A 97 7.58 14.57 1.81
CA LEU A 97 8.41 14.47 3.02
C LEU A 97 8.12 13.22 3.88
N LEU A 98 7.65 12.15 3.23
CA LEU A 98 7.38 10.89 3.90
C LEU A 98 8.69 10.13 4.18
N SER A 99 8.70 9.37 5.26
CA SER A 99 9.80 8.42 5.51
C SER A 99 9.74 7.24 4.52
N PRO A 100 10.88 6.78 4.00
CA PRO A 100 10.94 5.60 3.13
C PRO A 100 10.63 4.32 3.90
N ASN A 101 10.18 3.29 3.16
CA ASN A 101 9.83 1.99 3.72
C ASN A 101 8.90 2.08 4.94
N THR A 102 7.92 2.96 4.89
CA THR A 102 7.02 3.27 6.01
C THR A 102 5.57 3.14 5.56
N THR A 103 4.77 2.43 6.34
CA THR A 103 3.32 2.34 6.14
C THR A 103 2.63 3.54 6.75
N TYR A 104 1.78 4.18 5.95
CA TYR A 104 0.92 5.27 6.37
C TYR A 104 -0.55 4.85 6.26
N TYR A 105 -1.34 5.49 7.09
CA TYR A 105 -2.79 5.42 7.13
C TYR A 105 -3.33 6.81 6.82
N PHE A 106 -4.46 6.89 6.13
CA PHE A 106 -5.07 8.17 5.83
C PHE A 106 -6.59 8.09 5.73
N GLN A 107 -7.20 9.25 5.95
CA GLN A 107 -8.62 9.49 5.72
C GLN A 107 -8.79 10.86 5.06
N ILE A 108 -9.94 11.09 4.44
CA ILE A 108 -10.22 12.33 3.71
C ILE A 108 -11.26 13.11 4.50
N ARG A 109 -10.92 14.33 4.91
CA ARG A 109 -11.84 15.26 5.56
C ARG A 109 -12.31 16.32 4.57
N ILE A 110 -13.62 16.49 4.44
CA ILE A 110 -14.24 17.57 3.65
C ILE A 110 -15.22 18.30 4.58
N GLY A 111 -14.90 19.56 4.91
CA GLY A 111 -15.61 20.30 5.95
C GLY A 111 -15.50 19.59 7.31
N ASP A 112 -16.67 19.29 7.91
CA ASP A 112 -16.81 18.56 9.17
C ASP A 112 -16.93 17.04 8.99
N SER A 113 -17.07 16.56 7.75
CA SER A 113 -17.22 15.14 7.45
C SER A 113 -15.86 14.48 7.21
N LYS A 114 -15.68 13.30 7.80
CA LYS A 114 -14.52 12.43 7.59
C LYS A 114 -14.98 11.18 6.84
N ALA A 115 -14.26 10.84 5.79
CA ALA A 115 -14.47 9.64 5.01
C ALA A 115 -13.27 8.72 5.18
N ASP A 116 -13.55 7.42 5.31
CA ASP A 116 -12.59 6.34 5.44
C ASP A 116 -13.00 5.15 4.54
N ASN A 117 -12.27 4.04 4.61
CA ASN A 117 -12.54 2.83 3.84
C ASN A 117 -13.57 1.91 4.54
N GLY A 118 -14.67 2.46 5.02
CA GLY A 118 -15.76 1.68 5.65
C GLY A 118 -15.50 1.34 7.12
N GLY A 119 -15.03 2.32 7.90
CA GLY A 119 -14.71 2.19 9.32
C GLY A 119 -13.23 1.92 9.61
N VAL A 120 -12.39 1.83 8.57
CA VAL A 120 -10.94 1.73 8.68
C VAL A 120 -10.26 2.75 7.75
N PRO A 121 -9.18 3.42 8.15
CA PRO A 121 -8.44 4.31 7.26
C PRO A 121 -7.89 3.56 6.04
N TRP A 122 -7.75 4.27 4.91
CA TRP A 122 -6.96 3.75 3.79
C TRP A 122 -5.48 3.67 4.18
N THR A 123 -4.72 2.87 3.43
CA THR A 123 -3.28 2.69 3.69
C THR A 123 -2.47 2.66 2.41
N PHE A 124 -1.21 3.07 2.54
CA PHE A 124 -0.17 2.89 1.54
C PHE A 124 1.19 2.70 2.23
N SER A 125 2.17 2.14 1.52
CA SER A 125 3.55 2.03 2.02
C SER A 125 4.51 2.68 1.06
N THR A 126 5.35 3.58 1.55
CA THR A 126 6.40 4.21 0.75
C THR A 126 7.46 3.19 0.36
N LYS A 127 8.10 3.41 -0.79
CA LYS A 127 9.21 2.58 -1.25
C LYS A 127 10.45 2.82 -0.39
N THR A 128 11.43 1.94 -0.48
CA THR A 128 12.78 2.25 0.01
C THR A 128 13.38 3.39 -0.81
N ASN A 129 14.08 4.34 -0.19
CA ASN A 129 14.88 5.30 -0.95
C ASN A 129 16.04 4.56 -1.61
N THR A 130 15.91 4.26 -2.90
CA THR A 130 17.08 3.94 -3.72
C THR A 130 17.83 5.23 -3.92
N ASN A 131 18.77 5.53 -3.02
CA ASN A 131 19.74 6.59 -3.24
C ASN A 131 20.66 6.16 -4.39
N THR A 132 20.19 6.23 -5.62
CA THR A 132 21.07 6.32 -6.78
C THR A 132 21.66 7.72 -6.79
N GLN A 133 22.53 7.99 -5.81
CA GLN A 133 23.67 8.85 -6.09
C GLN A 133 24.37 8.19 -7.28
N GLN A 134 24.34 8.90 -8.40
CA GLN A 134 25.12 8.56 -9.56
C GLN A 134 26.58 8.67 -9.12
N THR A 135 27.15 7.55 -8.65
CA THR A 135 28.59 7.43 -8.43
C THR A 135 29.21 7.54 -9.81
N ILE A 136 29.55 8.76 -10.23
CA ILE A 136 30.61 8.97 -11.20
C ILE A 136 31.86 8.37 -10.57
N ILE A 137 32.18 7.12 -10.90
CA ILE A 137 33.45 6.51 -10.53
C ILE A 137 34.53 7.37 -11.22
N PRO A 138 35.39 8.11 -10.49
CA PRO A 138 36.58 8.63 -11.12
C PRO A 138 37.44 7.41 -11.47
N THR A 139 37.64 7.18 -12.75
CA THR A 139 38.63 6.23 -13.26
C THR A 139 39.98 6.58 -12.64
N SER A 140 40.39 5.80 -11.64
CA SER A 140 41.63 6.02 -10.90
C SER A 140 42.81 5.60 -11.79
N ALA A 141 43.56 6.60 -12.26
CA ALA A 141 44.84 6.39 -12.92
C ALA A 141 45.87 5.93 -11.89
N VAL A 142 46.46 4.76 -12.14
CA VAL A 142 47.54 4.17 -11.34
C VAL A 142 48.77 5.08 -11.41
N VAL A 143 49.25 5.56 -10.26
CA VAL A 143 50.57 6.20 -10.12
C VAL A 143 51.25 5.62 -8.85
N PRO A 144 52.53 5.22 -8.92
CA PRO A 144 53.19 4.44 -7.87
C PRO A 144 53.50 5.26 -6.59
N THR A 145 53.22 4.64 -5.44
CA THR A 145 53.56 5.16 -4.11
C THR A 145 55.03 4.88 -3.78
N ILE A 146 55.83 5.93 -3.59
CA ILE A 146 57.17 5.84 -2.98
C ILE A 146 57.00 5.82 -1.46
N SER A 147 57.66 4.85 -0.83
CA SER A 147 57.74 4.66 0.62
C SER A 147 58.74 5.64 1.23
N THR A 148 58.31 6.44 2.19
CA THR A 148 59.21 7.11 3.16
C THR A 148 58.56 7.18 4.53
N LEU A 149 59.18 6.43 5.45
CA LEU A 149 58.98 6.41 6.89
C LEU A 149 59.45 7.72 7.51
N VAL A 150 58.58 8.42 8.24
CA VAL A 150 59.00 9.43 9.23
C VAL A 150 58.05 9.43 10.43
N THR A 151 58.63 9.22 11.61
CA THR A 151 58.08 9.48 12.96
C THR A 151 58.67 10.82 13.43
N PRO A 152 57.92 11.71 14.11
CA PRO A 152 58.16 11.88 15.56
C PRO A 152 56.95 12.33 16.42
N THR A 153 56.94 11.85 17.66
CA THR A 153 56.83 12.60 18.94
C THR A 153 55.63 13.51 19.28
N ILE A 154 54.84 13.02 20.26
CA ILE A 154 54.26 13.63 21.50
C ILE A 154 53.75 15.08 21.48
N ALA A 155 52.48 15.28 21.85
CA ALA A 155 52.04 16.22 22.90
C ALA A 155 50.58 15.97 23.36
N GLU A 156 50.40 15.97 24.68
CA GLU A 156 49.15 15.94 25.45
C GLU A 156 48.13 17.02 25.07
N GLY A 157 46.85 16.67 25.25
CA GLY A 157 45.75 17.63 25.28
C GLY A 157 44.45 16.92 25.63
N GLN A 158 44.14 16.86 26.93
CA GLN A 158 42.87 16.36 27.46
C GLN A 158 41.78 17.44 27.40
N PRO A 159 40.59 17.13 26.84
CA PRO A 159 39.37 17.86 27.14
C PRO A 159 38.43 17.01 28.03
N THR A 160 37.96 17.67 29.08
CA THR A 160 36.99 17.27 30.10
C THR A 160 35.70 16.66 29.52
N ALA A 161 35.30 15.50 30.06
CA ALA A 161 34.03 14.83 29.71
C ALA A 161 32.81 15.59 30.26
N ILE A 162 31.79 15.75 29.42
CA ILE A 162 30.44 16.21 29.75
C ILE A 162 29.64 15.01 30.29
N PRO A 163 28.81 15.14 31.35
CA PRO A 163 27.96 14.03 31.79
C PRO A 163 26.87 13.73 30.76
N THR A 164 27.00 12.61 30.06
CA THR A 164 25.94 11.98 29.25
C THR A 164 25.05 11.14 30.17
N GLN A 165 23.75 11.43 30.20
CA GLN A 165 22.76 10.50 30.77
C GLN A 165 22.37 9.50 29.69
N SER A 166 22.82 8.26 29.83
CA SER A 166 22.36 7.11 29.06
C SER A 166 21.39 6.30 29.91
N VAL A 167 20.14 6.18 29.43
CA VAL A 167 19.15 5.26 30.00
C VAL A 167 19.42 3.89 29.42
N SER A 168 19.87 2.96 30.26
CA SER A 168 19.96 1.53 29.95
C SER A 168 18.62 0.87 30.24
N ILE A 169 17.99 0.31 29.20
CA ILE A 169 16.89 -0.65 29.37
C ILE A 169 17.48 -2.04 29.17
N PRO A 170 17.24 -3.00 30.08
CA PRO A 170 17.80 -4.34 29.97
C PRO A 170 17.24 -5.09 28.76
N ASN A 171 18.16 -5.67 27.99
CA ASN A 171 17.85 -6.70 27.00
C ASN A 171 17.16 -7.86 27.72
N THR A 172 15.91 -8.12 27.36
CA THR A 172 15.28 -9.41 27.65
C THR A 172 15.22 -10.17 26.33
N ASP A 173 16.30 -10.91 26.08
CA ASP A 173 16.29 -12.00 25.12
C ASP A 173 15.51 -13.16 25.74
N SER A 174 14.40 -13.54 25.11
CA SER A 174 13.69 -14.83 25.26
C SER A 174 12.43 -14.76 24.40
N SER A 175 12.53 -15.08 23.12
CA SER A 175 12.27 -16.44 22.62
C SER A 175 10.84 -16.92 22.88
N THR A 176 9.90 -16.44 22.07
CA THR A 176 8.75 -17.27 21.68
C THR A 176 9.12 -18.01 20.40
N VAL A 177 9.88 -19.09 20.61
CA VAL A 177 9.91 -20.36 19.87
C VAL A 177 9.53 -20.27 18.39
N LEU A 178 10.55 -20.17 17.53
CA LEU A 178 10.46 -20.66 16.15
C LEU A 178 10.31 -22.19 16.24
N THR A 179 9.10 -22.71 16.01
CA THR A 179 8.78 -24.14 16.14
C THR A 179 9.56 -25.01 15.16
N CYS A 180 9.96 -24.42 14.04
CA CYS A 180 10.86 -25.01 13.06
C CYS A 180 12.31 -24.65 13.41
N GLY A 181 13.08 -25.57 14.01
CA GLY A 181 14.51 -25.39 14.29
C GLY A 181 15.41 -25.34 13.05
N GLU A 182 14.90 -24.84 11.92
CA GLU A 182 15.55 -24.79 10.62
C GLU A 182 15.47 -23.37 10.05
N THR A 183 16.58 -22.87 9.52
CA THR A 183 16.71 -21.52 8.95
C THR A 183 16.81 -21.53 7.41
N ASP A 184 16.82 -22.70 6.79
CA ASP A 184 16.89 -22.86 5.33
C ASP A 184 15.47 -22.87 4.72
N CYS A 185 15.19 -21.87 3.88
CA CYS A 185 13.90 -21.68 3.21
C CYS A 185 13.39 -22.91 2.43
N VAL A 186 14.28 -23.69 1.83
CA VAL A 186 13.89 -24.88 1.06
C VAL A 186 13.43 -26.00 2.00
N LYS A 187 14.19 -26.25 3.07
CA LYS A 187 13.86 -27.26 4.08
C LYS A 187 12.66 -26.89 4.94
N ILE A 188 12.46 -25.60 5.21
CA ILE A 188 11.24 -25.09 5.87
C ILE A 188 10.03 -25.40 4.97
N CYS A 189 10.11 -25.17 3.66
CA CYS A 189 8.98 -25.49 2.78
C CYS A 189 8.67 -27.00 2.69
N GLU A 190 9.71 -27.85 2.68
CA GLU A 190 9.53 -29.30 2.72
C GLU A 190 8.87 -29.78 4.03
N LYS A 191 9.29 -29.25 5.18
CA LYS A 191 8.74 -29.61 6.50
C LYS A 191 7.32 -29.12 6.72
N ILE A 192 6.95 -27.95 6.18
CA ILE A 192 5.56 -27.46 6.18
C ILE A 192 4.65 -28.43 5.41
N ARG A 193 5.10 -29.00 4.28
CA ARG A 193 4.32 -29.98 3.51
C ARG A 193 4.29 -31.37 4.11
N ALA A 194 5.36 -31.80 4.78
CA ALA A 194 5.40 -33.09 5.49
C ALA A 194 4.47 -33.13 6.72
N GLY A 195 3.90 -31.99 7.13
CA GLY A 195 3.04 -31.88 8.31
C GLY A 195 3.77 -32.08 9.63
N THR A 196 5.11 -32.11 9.59
CA THR A 196 5.96 -32.38 10.75
C THR A 196 6.67 -31.10 11.19
N GLY A 197 5.96 -30.26 11.95
CA GLY A 197 6.56 -29.34 12.91
C GLY A 197 6.85 -27.90 12.48
N CYS A 198 6.51 -27.48 11.25
CA CYS A 198 6.69 -26.09 10.82
C CYS A 198 5.35 -25.53 10.30
N GLU A 199 4.94 -24.34 10.74
CA GLU A 199 3.69 -23.70 10.31
C GLU A 199 3.96 -22.59 9.28
N LEU A 200 2.93 -22.20 8.53
CA LEU A 200 3.05 -21.17 7.48
C LEU A 200 3.63 -19.87 8.03
N ASN A 201 3.35 -19.54 9.29
CA ASN A 201 3.82 -18.34 9.97
C ASN A 201 5.36 -18.31 10.14
N ASP A 202 6.01 -19.47 10.27
CA ASP A 202 7.47 -19.59 10.40
C ASP A 202 8.18 -19.24 9.08
N PHE A 203 7.55 -19.54 7.93
CA PHE A 203 8.07 -19.19 6.60
C PHE A 203 8.08 -17.67 6.37
N TYR A 204 7.09 -16.95 6.91
CA TYR A 204 7.01 -15.48 6.83
C TYR A 204 7.90 -14.79 7.86
N SER A 205 8.15 -15.43 9.01
CA SER A 205 8.95 -14.87 10.11
C SER A 205 10.46 -15.12 9.99
N SER A 206 10.92 -15.95 9.04
CA SER A 206 12.34 -16.14 8.75
C SER A 206 13.02 -14.79 8.44
N LYS A 207 14.18 -14.56 9.08
CA LYS A 207 14.97 -13.32 9.02
C LYS A 207 15.32 -12.91 7.59
N ASP A 208 15.41 -13.89 6.69
CA ASP A 208 15.41 -13.69 5.25
C ASP A 208 14.05 -14.17 4.73
N SER A 209 13.15 -13.24 4.41
CA SER A 209 11.79 -13.57 3.98
C SER A 209 11.81 -14.50 2.76
N CYS A 210 11.46 -15.77 2.97
CA CYS A 210 11.66 -16.84 2.01
C CYS A 210 10.80 -16.69 0.74
N LEU A 211 9.78 -15.83 0.78
CA LEU A 211 8.94 -15.42 -0.36
C LEU A 211 9.73 -14.81 -1.53
N SER A 212 10.89 -14.20 -1.24
CA SER A 212 11.75 -13.63 -2.26
C SER A 212 12.61 -14.66 -2.98
N LYS A 213 12.75 -15.87 -2.42
CA LYS A 213 13.65 -16.94 -2.90
C LYS A 213 12.90 -18.19 -3.35
N VAL A 214 11.75 -18.47 -2.75
CA VAL A 214 10.92 -19.65 -3.03
C VAL A 214 9.47 -19.21 -3.05
N LYS A 215 8.77 -19.50 -4.14
CA LYS A 215 7.33 -19.30 -4.25
C LYS A 215 6.60 -20.42 -3.50
N LEU A 216 5.63 -20.06 -2.67
CA LEU A 216 4.91 -21.02 -1.82
C LEU A 216 4.11 -22.06 -2.65
N ASP A 217 3.70 -21.67 -3.85
CA ASP A 217 3.08 -22.47 -4.90
C ASP A 217 4.06 -23.42 -5.63
N ASP A 218 5.36 -23.07 -5.70
CA ASP A 218 6.41 -23.88 -6.36
C ASP A 218 6.99 -24.99 -5.47
N CYS A 219 6.55 -25.14 -4.21
CA CYS A 219 7.03 -26.24 -3.36
C CYS A 219 6.54 -27.65 -3.80
N SER A 220 6.10 -27.78 -5.05
CA SER A 220 5.60 -28.99 -5.70
C SER A 220 6.72 -29.95 -6.07
N LEU A 221 6.66 -31.11 -5.41
CA LEU A 221 7.39 -32.36 -5.58
C LEU A 221 8.09 -32.53 -6.92
N LYS A 222 9.36 -32.97 -6.85
CA LYS A 222 9.87 -33.97 -7.78
C LYS A 222 9.78 -35.34 -7.12
#